data_AF-A0A0F9U5G8-F1
#
_entry.id   AF-A0A0F9U5G8-F1
#
_cell.length_a   1.000
_cell.length_b   1.000
_cell.length_c   1.000
_cell.angle_alpha   90.00
_cell.angle_beta   90.00
_cell.angle_gamma   90.00
#
_symmetry.space_group_name_H-M   'P 1'
#
loop_
_entity.id
_entity.type
_entity.pdbx_description
1 polymer ?
#
loop_
_entity_poly.entity_id
_entity_poly.type
_entity_poly.pdbx_seq_one_letter_code
_entity_poly.pdbx_strand_id
1 'polypeptide(L)' 'MKSNIWIDKHNQADTIEIIVRDQNKRKLERWVIDINDKRRAKQIVSSLKSSYGINLGSVDIDEDLSWLNQN' A
#
# COMPACT_ATOMS: atom_id res chain seq x y z
N MET A 1 -29.61 29.69 -6.00
CA MET A 1 -28.90 28.45 -6.37
C MET A 1 -28.09 28.00 -5.17
N LYS A 2 -28.26 26.76 -4.68
CA LYS A 2 -27.40 26.22 -3.61
C LYS A 2 -26.17 25.61 -4.28
N SER A 3 -25.00 26.17 -4.03
CA SER A 3 -23.72 25.56 -4.41
C SER A 3 -23.45 24.41 -3.45
N ASN A 4 -23.37 23.19 -3.96
CA ASN A 4 -22.89 22.07 -3.18
C ASN A 4 -21.39 22.26 -2.94
N ILE A 5 -20.98 22.39 -1.69
CA ILE A 5 -19.58 22.39 -1.28
C ILE A 5 -19.21 20.94 -0.98
N TRP A 6 -18.25 20.40 -1.73
CA TRP A 6 -17.65 19.09 -1.47
C TRP A 6 -16.41 19.31 -0.61
N ILE A 7 -16.31 18.55 0.48
CA ILE A 7 -15.16 18.58 1.39
C ILE A 7 -14.57 17.18 1.37
N ASP A 8 -13.45 17.01 0.68
CA ASP A 8 -12.65 15.80 0.77
C ASP A 8 -11.79 15.86 2.04
N LYS A 9 -11.86 14.80 2.84
CA LYS A 9 -11.06 14.63 4.05
C LYS A 9 -10.13 13.44 3.84
N HIS A 10 -8.84 13.72 3.73
CA HIS A 10 -7.80 12.70 3.71
C HIS A 10 -7.29 12.49 5.14
N ASN A 11 -7.62 11.34 5.73
CA ASN A 11 -7.02 10.93 6.99
C ASN A 11 -5.79 10.10 6.64
N GLN A 12 -4.61 10.66 6.87
CA GLN A 12 -3.35 9.97 6.68
C GLN A 12 -3.36 8.67 7.49
N ALA A 13 -3.24 7.52 6.81
CA ALA A 13 -3.19 6.22 7.47
C ALA A 13 -1.87 6.07 8.22
N ASP A 14 -1.87 5.72 9.51
CA ASP A 14 -0.61 5.60 10.27
C ASP A 14 0.21 4.35 9.89
N THR A 15 -0.48 3.29 9.45
CA THR A 15 0.16 2.01 9.12
C THR A 15 -0.45 1.32 7.91
N ILE A 16 0.37 0.55 7.21
CA ILE A 16 0.01 -0.32 6.09
C ILE A 16 0.14 -1.76 6.55
N GLU A 17 -0.90 -2.55 6.36
CA GLU A 17 -0.84 -4.00 6.51
C GLU A 17 -0.80 -4.68 5.14
N ILE A 18 0.21 -5.53 4.93
CA ILE A 18 0.35 -6.34 3.72
C ILE A 18 0.25 -7.81 4.12
N ILE A 19 -0.66 -8.56 3.48
CA ILE A 19 -0.85 -9.99 3.71
C ILE A 19 -0.78 -10.72 2.37
N VAL A 20 0.17 -11.65 2.26
CA VAL A 20 0.28 -12.53 1.08
C VAL A 20 -0.38 -13.86 1.41
N ARG A 21 -1.22 -14.34 0.49
CA ARG A 21 -1.92 -15.63 0.59
C ARG A 21 -1.71 -16.45 -0.67
N ASP A 22 -1.72 -17.77 -0.54
CA ASP A 22 -1.73 -18.67 -1.69
C ASP A 22 -3.13 -18.76 -2.33
N GLN A 23 -3.24 -19.52 -3.41
CA GLN A 23 -4.50 -19.81 -4.12
C GLN A 23 -5.57 -20.47 -3.24
N ASN A 24 -5.18 -21.15 -2.16
CA ASN A 24 -6.07 -21.77 -1.19
C ASN A 24 -6.41 -20.82 -0.02
N LYS A 25 -6.08 -19.53 -0.15
CA LYS A 25 -6.23 -18.49 0.88
C LYS A 25 -5.41 -18.74 2.15
N ARG A 26 -4.42 -19.64 2.11
CA ARG A 26 -3.50 -19.85 3.22
C ARG A 26 -2.54 -18.68 3.31
N LYS A 27 -2.39 -18.14 4.51
CA LYS A 27 -1.46 -17.05 4.79
C LYS A 27 -0.03 -17.55 4.59
N LEU A 28 0.72 -16.87 3.72
CA LEU A 28 2.14 -17.11 3.50
C LEU A 28 2.95 -16.14 4.37
N GLU A 29 2.71 -14.84 4.20
CA GLU A 29 3.47 -13.79 4.89
C GLU A 29 2.58 -12.61 5.31
N ARG A 30 3.07 -11.82 6.28
CA ARG A 30 2.39 -10.62 6.76
C ARG A 30 3.40 -9.59 7.25
N TRP A 31 3.15 -8.34 6.90
CA TRP A 31 3.87 -7.18 7.40
C TRP A 31 2.88 -6.11 7.88
N VAL A 32 3.30 -5.39 8.91
CA VAL A 32 2.67 -4.15 9.35
C VAL A 32 3.78 -3.11 9.32
N ILE A 33 3.53 -1.98 8.64
CA ILE A 33 4.54 -1.00 8.28
C ILE A 33 4.01 0.37 8.68
N ASP A 34 4.80 1.16 9.40
CA ASP A 34 4.50 2.59 9.58
C ASP A 34 4.68 3.30 8.23
N ILE A 35 3.70 4.10 7.81
CA ILE A 35 3.77 4.81 6.51
C ILE A 35 4.97 5.77 6.42
N ASN A 36 5.48 6.23 7.56
CA ASN A 36 6.62 7.14 7.62
C ASN A 36 7.94 6.38 7.44
N ASP A 37 7.96 5.05 7.66
CA ASP A 37 9.11 4.20 7.37
C ASP A 37 9.15 3.80 5.89
N LYS A 38 9.42 4.81 5.06
CA LYS A 38 9.53 4.65 3.60
C LYS A 38 10.60 3.63 3.20
N ARG A 39 11.67 3.52 3.98
CA ARG A 39 12.76 2.57 3.71
C ARG A 39 12.27 1.14 3.88
N ARG A 40 11.60 0.84 5.00
CA ARG A 40 11.05 -0.49 5.26
C ARG A 40 9.99 -0.86 4.24
N ALA A 41 9.13 0.08 3.88
CA ALA A 41 8.11 -0.14 2.89
C ALA A 41 8.71 -0.51 1.52
N LYS A 42 9.68 0.26 1.01
CA LYS A 42 10.38 -0.05 -0.26
C LYS A 42 11.08 -1.41 -0.24
N GLN A 43 11.68 -1.81 0.89
CA GLN A 43 12.28 -3.15 1.04
C GLN A 43 11.24 -4.26 0.91
N ILE A 44 10.07 -4.09 1.53
CA ILE A 44 8.99 -5.07 1.48
C ILE A 44 8.41 -5.14 0.06
N VAL A 45 8.17 -4.00 -0.60
CA VAL A 45 7.74 -3.98 -2.02
C VAL A 45 8.73 -4.72 -2.91
N SER A 46 10.04 -4.48 -2.72
CA SER A 46 11.08 -5.19 -3.48
C SER A 46 11.04 -6.69 -3.24
N SER A 47 10.86 -7.12 -1.98
CA SER A 47 10.72 -8.52 -1.61
C SER A 47 9.46 -9.17 -2.20
N LEU A 48 8.35 -8.45 -2.25
CA LEU A 48 7.10 -8.93 -2.86
C LEU A 48 7.29 -9.18 -4.35
N LYS A 49 7.98 -8.28 -5.05
CA LYS A 49 8.30 -8.43 -6.46
C LYS A 49 9.22 -9.62 -6.71
N SER A 50 10.28 -9.78 -5.92
CA SER A 50 11.25 -10.87 -6.12
C SER A 50 10.72 -12.24 -5.74
N SER A 51 9.99 -12.33 -4.63
CA SER A 51 9.54 -13.62 -4.07
C SER A 51 8.21 -14.09 -4.68
N TYR A 52 7.32 -13.15 -5.01
CA TYR A 52 5.94 -13.45 -5.41
C TYR A 52 5.56 -12.90 -6.78
N GLY A 53 6.45 -12.15 -7.45
CA GLY A 53 6.13 -11.48 -8.72
C GLY A 53 5.08 -10.37 -8.58
N ILE A 54 4.76 -9.95 -7.35
CA ILE A 54 3.74 -8.93 -7.07
C ILE A 54 4.33 -7.55 -7.31
N ASN A 55 3.79 -6.82 -8.28
CA ASN A 55 4.15 -5.43 -8.53
C ASN A 55 3.04 -4.50 -8.02
N LEU A 56 3.34 -3.74 -6.97
CA LEU A 56 2.39 -2.79 -6.38
C LEU A 56 2.16 -1.57 -7.29
N GLY A 57 3.05 -1.28 -8.24
CA GLY A 57 2.94 -0.14 -9.17
C GLY A 57 1.71 -0.14 -10.08
N SER A 58 1.04 -1.28 -10.23
CA SER A 58 -0.20 -1.42 -11.03
C SER A 58 -1.46 -1.50 -10.18
N VAL A 59 -1.34 -1.46 -8.85
CA VAL A 59 -2.48 -1.43 -7.94
C VAL A 59 -2.92 0.02 -7.81
N ASP A 60 -4.23 0.25 -7.83
CA ASP A 60 -4.82 1.57 -7.57
C ASP A 60 -4.52 1.92 -6.11
N ILE A 61 -3.39 2.58 -5.91
CA ILE A 61 -2.84 2.92 -4.61
C ILE A 61 -3.33 4.32 -4.28
N ASP A 62 -3.87 4.48 -3.06
CA ASP A 62 -4.31 5.76 -2.52
C ASP A 62 -3.21 6.83 -2.69
N GLU A 63 -3.59 8.09 -2.87
CA GLU A 63 -2.65 9.20 -3.15
C GLU A 63 -1.56 9.31 -2.07
N ASP A 64 -1.94 9.02 -0.82
CA ASP A 64 -1.07 8.95 0.37
C ASP A 64 0.07 7.93 0.24
N LEU A 65 -0.07 6.94 -0.63
CA LEU A 65 0.86 5.84 -0.86
C LEU A 65 1.52 5.89 -2.24
N SER A 66 1.26 6.93 -3.03
CA SER A 66 1.85 7.16 -4.36
C SER A 66 3.39 7.12 -4.38
N TRP A 67 4.04 7.44 -3.27
CA TRP A 67 5.49 7.35 -3.11
C TRP A 67 6.04 5.91 -3.14
N LEU A 68 5.19 4.89 -2.98
CA LEU A 68 5.56 3.48 -3.20
C LEU A 68 5.75 3.15 -4.69
N ASN A 69 5.13 3.93 -5.58
CA ASN A 69 5.22 3.73 -7.03
C ASN A 69 6.44 4.43 -7.66
N GLN A 70 7.11 5.30 -6.90
CA GLN A 70 8.31 5.98 -7.36
C GLN A 70 9.53 5.05 -7.17
N ASN A 71 9.82 4.27 -8.22
CA ASN A 71 11.14 3.68 -8.44
C ASN A 71 12.20 4.78 -8.50
#